data_AF-A0A970CXA5-F1
#
_entry.id   AF-A0A970CXA5-F1
#
_cell.length_a   1.000
_cell.length_b   1.000
_cell.length_c   1.000
_cell.angle_alpha   90.00
_cell.angle_beta   90.00
_cell.angle_gamma   90.00
#
_symmetry.space_group_name_H-M   'P 1'
#
loop_
_entity.id
_entity.type
_entity.pdbx_description
1 polymer ?
#
loop_
_entity_poly.entity_id
_entity_poly.type
_entity_poly.pdbx_seq_one_letter_code
_entity_poly.pdbx_strand_id
1 'polypeptide(L)' 'MDELAKISIEEISKHDIYMIIKALEYTGSNTNISSFLELKDAILKQLALLYDTSEEEFINYLENSFRS' A
#
# COMPACT_ATOMS: atom_id res chain seq x y z
N MET A 1 12.71 20.03 4.36
CA MET A 1 11.53 19.20 4.68
C MET A 1 10.73 18.87 3.41
N ASP A 2 11.34 18.90 2.22
CA ASP A 2 10.65 18.73 0.93
C ASP A 2 11.29 17.68 0.01
N GLU A 3 12.36 17.00 0.46
CA GLU A 3 13.08 16.00 -0.36
C GLU A 3 12.66 14.55 -0.07
N LEU A 4 11.79 14.33 0.93
CA LEU A 4 11.55 13.00 1.49
C LEU A 4 10.51 12.14 0.79
N ALA A 5 9.82 12.61 -0.26
CA ALA A 5 8.74 11.79 -0.83
C ALA A 5 8.43 12.07 -2.30
N LYS A 6 9.41 12.50 -3.10
CA LYS A 6 9.35 12.19 -4.53
C LYS A 6 9.85 10.75 -4.73
N ILE A 7 9.21 9.80 -4.03
CA ILE A 7 9.14 8.45 -4.56
C ILE A 7 8.27 8.65 -5.79
N SER A 8 8.89 8.73 -6.96
CA SER A 8 8.21 8.52 -8.23
C SER A 8 7.50 7.16 -8.09
N ILE A 9 6.24 7.16 -7.66
CA ILE A 9 5.38 5.96 -7.65
C ILE A 9 5.30 5.36 -9.07
N GLU A 10 5.66 6.15 -10.09
CA GLU A 10 5.93 5.71 -11.46
C GLU A 10 6.96 4.58 -11.57
N GLU A 11 7.82 4.33 -10.57
CA GLU A 11 8.87 3.29 -10.60
C GLU A 11 8.59 2.08 -9.69
N ILE A 12 7.59 2.13 -8.81
CA ILE A 12 7.25 0.98 -7.96
C ILE A 12 6.24 0.11 -8.71
N SER A 13 6.61 -1.14 -8.97
CA SER A 13 5.70 -2.09 -9.63
C SER A 13 4.47 -2.36 -8.75
N LYS A 14 3.33 -2.68 -9.38
CA LYS A 14 2.10 -3.07 -8.65
C LYS A 14 2.36 -4.21 -7.66
N HIS A 15 3.26 -5.12 -8.04
CA HIS A 15 3.72 -6.22 -7.21
C HIS A 15 4.39 -5.71 -5.92
N ASP A 16 5.30 -4.74 -6.03
CA ASP A 16 6.04 -4.23 -4.87
C ASP A 16 5.14 -3.43 -3.94
N ILE A 17 4.19 -2.66 -4.49
CA ILE A 17 3.15 -1.98 -3.69
C ILE A 17 2.33 -3.00 -2.91
N TYR A 18 1.88 -4.08 -3.57
CA TYR A 18 1.13 -5.14 -2.92
C TYR A 18 1.94 -5.82 -1.80
N MET A 19 3.21 -6.14 -2.07
CA MET A 19 4.12 -6.71 -1.08
C MET A 19 4.32 -5.80 0.12
N ILE A 20 4.50 -4.48 -0.08
CA ILE A 20 4.62 -3.51 1.02
C ILE A 20 3.36 -3.51 1.89
N ILE A 21 2.17 -3.44 1.26
CA ILE A 21 0.89 -3.46 1.98
C ILE A 21 0.76 -4.76 2.81
N LYS A 22 1.10 -5.91 2.23
CA LYS A 22 1.05 -7.20 2.93
C LYS A 22 2.10 -7.33 4.03
N ALA A 23 3.30 -6.80 3.84
CA ALA A 23 4.32 -6.77 4.88
C ALA A 23 3.87 -5.94 6.08
N LEU A 24 3.30 -4.75 5.85
CA LEU A 24 2.77 -3.90 6.92
C LEU A 24 1.60 -4.56 7.66
N GLU A 25 0.66 -5.17 6.93
CA GLU A 25 -0.45 -5.93 7.49
C GLU A 25 0.05 -7.10 8.36
N TYR A 26 0.99 -7.89 7.83
CA TYR A 26 1.57 -9.03 8.53
C TYR A 26 2.33 -8.57 9.78
N THR A 27 3.21 -7.58 9.67
CA THR A 27 3.98 -7.09 10.82
C THR A 27 3.07 -6.51 11.89
N GLY A 28 2.10 -5.67 11.55
CA GLY A 28 1.15 -5.10 12.51
C GLY A 28 0.35 -6.18 13.25
N SER A 29 -0.15 -7.16 12.50
CA SER A 29 -0.95 -8.27 13.06
C SER A 29 -0.15 -9.24 13.93
N ASN A 30 1.15 -9.43 13.64
CA ASN A 30 2.00 -10.39 14.37
C ASN A 30 2.82 -9.75 15.50
N THR A 31 3.03 -8.43 15.47
CA THR A 31 3.79 -7.71 16.51
C THR A 31 2.90 -6.93 17.49
N ASN A 32 1.59 -6.82 17.21
CA ASN A 32 0.64 -5.96 17.93
C ASN A 32 1.03 -4.47 17.95
N ILE A 33 1.87 -4.02 17.01
CA ILE A 33 2.24 -2.60 16.86
C ILE A 33 1.26 -1.96 15.87
N SER A 34 0.29 -1.20 16.39
CA SER A 34 -0.78 -0.59 15.58
C SER A 34 -0.27 0.38 14.51
N SER A 35 0.88 1.03 14.75
CA SER A 35 1.46 1.99 13.82
C SER A 35 1.77 1.41 12.44
N PHE A 36 2.00 0.10 12.31
CA PHE A 36 2.14 -0.55 11.00
C PHE A 36 0.81 -0.67 10.26
N LEU A 37 -0.28 -0.95 10.98
CA LEU A 37 -1.63 -1.00 10.40
C LEU A 37 -2.09 0.40 10.00
N GLU A 38 -1.85 1.39 10.87
CA GLU A 38 -2.13 2.80 10.57
C GLU A 38 -1.37 3.29 9.34
N LEU A 39 -0.10 2.90 9.19
CA LEU A 39 0.70 3.21 8.00
C LEU A 39 0.15 2.52 6.75
N LYS A 40 -0.23 1.24 6.85
CA LYS A 40 -0.88 0.49 5.76
C LYS A 40 -2.14 1.19 5.29
N ASP A 41 -3.02 1.58 6.21
CA ASP A 41 -4.28 2.27 5.91
C ASP A 41 -4.03 3.65 5.30
N ALA A 42 -3.05 4.41 5.82
CA ALA A 42 -2.68 5.72 5.28
C ALA A 42 -2.13 5.64 3.85
N ILE A 43 -1.32 4.63 3.53
CA ILE A 43 -0.80 4.39 2.18
C ILE A 43 -1.94 4.00 1.25
N LEU A 44 -2.76 3.03 1.67
CA LEU A 44 -3.86 2.52 0.85
C LEU A 44 -4.85 3.63 0.48
N LYS A 45 -5.23 4.46 1.45
CA LYS A 45 -6.11 5.61 1.24
C LYS A 45 -5.53 6.62 0.25
N GLN A 46 -4.24 6.94 0.36
CA GLN A 46 -3.58 7.87 -0.57
C GLN A 46 -3.53 7.33 -2.00
N LEU A 47 -3.25 6.03 -2.15
CA LEU A 47 -3.26 5.38 -3.46
C LEU A 47 -4.67 5.31 -4.04
N ALA A 48 -5.67 4.90 -3.26
CA ALA A 48 -7.07 4.88 -3.68
C ALA A 48 -7.52 6.25 -4.21
N LEU A 49 -7.15 7.33 -3.51
CA LEU A 49 -7.41 8.72 -3.95
C LEU A 49 -6.68 9.08 -5.24
N LEU A 50 -5.43 8.65 -5.41
CA LEU A 50 -4.64 8.92 -6.61
C LEU A 50 -5.22 8.24 -7.87
N TYR A 51 -5.80 7.05 -7.70
CA TYR A 51 -6.37 6.24 -8.78
C TYR A 51 -7.90 6.39 -8.92
N ASP A 52 -8.52 7.31 -8.18
CA ASP A 52 -9.97 7.57 -8.18
C ASP A 52 -10.80 6.29 -8.01
N THR A 53 -10.42 5.47 -7.03
CA THR A 53 -11.05 4.18 -6.74
C THR A 53 -11.21 3.98 -5.23
N SER A 54 -11.97 2.98 -4.81
CA SER A 54 -12.06 2.60 -3.40
C SER A 54 -10.83 1.80 -2.95
N GLU A 55 -10.56 1.80 -1.64
CA GLU A 55 -9.48 1.01 -1.04
C GLU A 55 -9.62 -0.50 -1.33
N GLU A 56 -10.85 -1.02 -1.32
CA GLU A 56 -11.16 -2.42 -1.61
C GLU A 56 -10.92 -2.76 -3.08
N GLU A 57 -11.40 -1.93 -4.00
CA GLU A 57 -11.14 -2.09 -5.44
C GLU A 57 -9.65 -2.01 -5.76
N PHE A 58 -8.92 -1.11 -5.08
CA PHE A 58 -7.48 -0.97 -5.25
C PHE A 58 -6.73 -2.21 -4.76
N ILE A 59 -7.07 -2.76 -3.59
CA ILE A 59 -6.49 -4.03 -3.12
C ILE A 59 -6.78 -5.16 -4.10
N ASN A 60 -8.02 -5.28 -4.57
CA ASN A 60 -8.40 -6.31 -5.54
C ASN A 60 -7.61 -6.17 -6.86
N TYR A 61 -7.40 -4.95 -7.32
CA TYR A 61 -6.58 -4.66 -8.49
C TYR A 61 -5.12 -5.11 -8.31
N LEU A 62 -4.53 -4.81 -7.15
CA LEU A 62 -3.17 -5.24 -6.81
C LEU A 62 -3.06 -6.77 -6.70
N GLU A 63 -4.04 -7.42 -6.05
CA GLU A 63 -4.05 -8.87 -5.86
C GLU A 63 -4.22 -9.64 -7.17
N ASN A 64 -5.09 -9.16 -8.07
CA ASN A 64 -5.25 -9.76 -9.40
C ASN A 64 -3.97 -9.70 -10.22
N SER A 65 -3.17 -8.64 -10.04
CA SER A 65 -1.86 -8.50 -10.68
C SER A 65 -0.80 -9.46 -10.11
N PHE A 66 -1.03 -10.04 -8.93
CA PHE A 66 -0.13 -11.02 -8.29
C PHE A 66 -0.45 -12.47 -8.67
N ARG A 67 -1.73 -12.77 -8.95
CA ARG A 67 -2.20 -14.12 -9.27
C ARG A 67 -2.10 -14.50 -10.76
N SER A 68 -1.72 -13.55 -11.62
CA SER A 68 -1.60 -13.71 -13.09
C SER A 68 -0.15 -13.93 -13.50
#